data_AF-A0A1W1H6L5-F1
#
_entry.id   AF-A0A1W1H6L5-F1
#
_cell.length_a   1.000
_cell.length_b   1.000
_cell.length_c   1.000
_cell.angle_alpha   90.00
_cell.angle_beta   90.00
_cell.angle_gamma   90.00
#
_symmetry.space_group_name_H-M   'P 1'
#
loop_
_entity.id
_entity.type
_entity.pdbx_description
1 polymer ?
#
loop_
_entity_poly.entity_id
_entity_poly.type
_entity_poly.pdbx_seq_one_letter_code
_entity_poly.pdbx_strand_id
1 'polypeptide(L)'
;MKDDTIICLLKQVRTEKGLTQAELAEEVGLKRQAIYDIESGKYLPNTGVALKMARVLGCSVEELFKEKLSEHYRPAIFVDNQRTASGTRVLLAKVKEQLIAYPLENDIPVSHGIKPADALLSSCGKGVKLLHDEAWLEKRIVLMGCDPAFSLLNAHVSMARGDAQINWHFASTCRALEKLSKGYTHIAGVHLHETSSGESNIDISRKMLGGTKARLVGFAQFEEGLMVAPGNPLKIRGICDLADRNISIVNRESGAALRVLLDDCLLGEGISGKAVRGYEDLVASHSEGAQRVLFRTADAALGMRAVALSFGLDFVPVMEVRSDLVIPEAFLEHQTVKILLDIMQSRAFREELSMLAGYETRCTGKIIGKI
;
A
#
# COMPACT_ATOMS: atom_id res chain seq x y z
N MET A 1 4.11 -33.06 -33.68
CA MET A 1 4.54 -31.70 -33.32
C MET A 1 5.14 -31.78 -31.92
N LYS A 2 6.38 -31.32 -31.73
CA LYS A 2 6.92 -31.10 -30.38
C LYS A 2 6.12 -29.95 -29.78
N ASP A 3 5.44 -30.19 -28.67
CA ASP A 3 4.84 -29.13 -27.90
C ASP A 3 5.92 -28.59 -26.96
N ASP A 4 6.62 -27.54 -27.39
CA ASP A 4 7.76 -26.93 -26.69
C ASP A 4 7.33 -26.17 -25.41
N THR A 5 6.05 -26.23 -25.07
CA THR A 5 5.41 -25.59 -23.90
C THR A 5 5.43 -26.46 -22.65
N ILE A 6 5.78 -27.76 -22.70
CA ILE A 6 5.78 -28.64 -21.52
C ILE A 6 7.18 -29.21 -21.26
N ILE A 7 7.67 -29.02 -20.03
CA ILE A 7 8.87 -29.62 -19.47
C ILE A 7 8.50 -31.00 -18.89
N CYS A 8 9.10 -32.06 -19.43
CA CYS A 8 8.94 -33.43 -18.94
C CYS A 8 10.04 -33.74 -17.91
N LEU A 9 9.64 -33.97 -16.65
CA LEU A 9 10.49 -34.38 -15.54
C LEU A 9 10.41 -35.89 -15.23
N LEU A 10 9.66 -36.65 -16.04
CA LEU A 10 9.42 -38.08 -15.85
C LEU A 10 10.71 -38.88 -15.63
N LYS A 11 11.77 -38.60 -16.40
CA LYS A 11 13.05 -39.29 -16.28
C LYS A 11 13.69 -39.09 -14.90
N GLN A 12 13.62 -37.88 -14.38
CA GLN A 12 14.20 -37.53 -13.08
C GLN A 12 13.43 -38.27 -11.97
N VAL A 13 12.11 -38.10 -11.92
CA VAL A 13 11.25 -38.71 -10.89
C VAL A 13 11.33 -40.24 -10.94
N ARG A 14 11.32 -40.84 -12.13
CA ARG A 14 11.50 -42.30 -12.29
C ARG A 14 12.84 -42.78 -11.70
N THR A 15 13.92 -42.06 -11.98
CA THR A 15 15.27 -42.46 -11.54
C THR A 15 15.42 -42.27 -10.02
N GLU A 16 14.82 -41.25 -9.44
CA GLU A 16 14.74 -41.06 -7.97
C GLU A 16 13.99 -42.20 -7.27
N LYS A 17 13.01 -42.80 -7.95
CA LYS A 17 12.28 -44.00 -7.49
C LYS A 17 13.01 -45.31 -7.78
N GLY A 18 14.21 -45.26 -8.37
CA GLY A 18 15.02 -46.45 -8.67
C GLY A 18 14.47 -47.32 -9.81
N LEU A 19 13.45 -46.86 -10.54
CA LEU A 19 12.83 -47.62 -11.61
C LEU A 19 13.59 -47.43 -12.93
N THR A 20 13.70 -48.49 -13.71
CA THR A 20 14.11 -48.45 -15.11
C THR A 20 12.94 -48.08 -16.02
N GLN A 21 13.23 -47.66 -17.26
CA GLN A 21 12.18 -47.38 -18.25
C GLN A 21 11.32 -48.62 -18.57
N ALA A 22 11.87 -49.83 -18.42
CA ALA A 22 11.14 -51.07 -18.66
C ALA A 22 10.15 -51.36 -17.53
N GLU A 23 10.57 -51.20 -16.27
CA GLU A 23 9.73 -51.42 -15.10
C GLU A 23 8.58 -50.43 -15.04
N LEU A 24 8.83 -49.14 -15.28
CA LEU A 24 7.76 -48.14 -15.36
C LEU A 24 6.78 -48.44 -16.51
N ALA A 25 7.29 -48.94 -17.64
CA ALA A 25 6.44 -49.31 -18.77
C ALA A 25 5.51 -50.48 -18.41
N GLU A 26 6.02 -51.49 -17.72
CA GLU A 26 5.26 -52.64 -17.25
C GLU A 26 4.15 -52.22 -16.29
N GLU A 27 4.47 -51.41 -15.27
CA GLU A 27 3.48 -50.94 -14.28
C GLU A 27 2.38 -50.05 -14.87
N VAL A 28 2.71 -49.25 -15.89
CA VAL A 28 1.74 -48.35 -16.55
C VAL A 28 0.96 -49.05 -17.67
N GLY A 29 1.41 -50.24 -18.11
CA GLY A 29 0.83 -51.00 -19.21
C GLY A 29 1.20 -50.45 -20.60
N LEU A 30 2.44 -49.98 -20.75
CA LEU A 30 2.98 -49.41 -21.98
C LEU A 30 4.22 -50.18 -22.47
N LYS A 31 4.65 -49.89 -23.69
CA LYS A 31 5.94 -50.37 -24.21
C LYS A 31 7.06 -49.48 -23.66
N ARG A 32 8.24 -50.05 -23.39
CA ARG A 32 9.44 -49.30 -23.00
C ARG A 32 9.73 -48.11 -23.93
N GLN A 33 9.52 -48.28 -25.24
CA GLN A 33 9.70 -47.22 -26.23
C GLN A 33 8.79 -46.01 -25.99
N ALA A 34 7.56 -46.23 -25.49
CA ALA A 34 6.64 -45.14 -25.18
C ALA A 34 7.16 -44.31 -23.99
N ILE A 35 7.74 -44.94 -22.96
CA ILE A 35 8.38 -44.22 -21.86
C ILE A 35 9.57 -43.39 -22.38
N TYR A 36 10.40 -43.96 -23.25
CA TYR A 36 11.50 -43.21 -23.88
C TYR A 36 11.01 -42.01 -24.70
N ASP A 37 9.98 -42.19 -25.52
CA ASP A 37 9.43 -41.12 -26.36
C ASP A 37 8.81 -39.99 -25.51
N ILE A 38 8.27 -40.33 -24.34
CA ILE A 38 7.76 -39.35 -23.36
C ILE A 38 8.91 -38.62 -22.66
N GLU A 39 9.91 -39.34 -22.15
CA GLU A 39 11.06 -38.76 -21.46
C GLU A 39 11.90 -37.85 -22.37
N SER A 40 11.97 -38.18 -23.66
CA SER A 40 12.69 -37.38 -24.66
C SER A 40 11.87 -36.19 -25.21
N GLY A 41 10.63 -36.03 -24.78
CA GLY A 41 9.72 -34.98 -25.24
C GLY A 41 9.28 -35.14 -26.71
N LYS A 42 9.42 -36.34 -27.27
CA LYS A 42 8.96 -36.66 -28.64
C LYS A 42 7.44 -36.82 -28.70
N TYR A 43 6.84 -37.25 -27.60
CA TYR A 43 5.42 -37.49 -27.44
C TYR A 43 4.95 -37.10 -26.04
N LEU A 44 3.81 -36.41 -25.93
CA LEU A 44 3.16 -36.15 -24.64
C LEU A 44 2.08 -37.21 -24.40
N PRO A 45 2.03 -37.83 -23.20
CA PRO A 45 1.00 -38.80 -22.89
C PRO A 45 -0.37 -38.14 -22.82
N ASN A 46 -1.43 -38.91 -23.13
CA ASN A 46 -2.77 -38.48 -22.81
C ASN A 46 -2.99 -38.46 -21.28
N THR A 47 -4.07 -37.79 -20.84
CA THR A 47 -4.41 -37.64 -19.42
C THR A 47 -4.47 -38.97 -18.67
N GLY A 48 -5.00 -40.02 -19.29
CA GLY A 48 -5.10 -41.35 -18.68
C GLY A 48 -3.74 -41.98 -18.40
N VAL A 49 -2.80 -41.86 -19.32
CA VAL A 49 -1.42 -42.34 -19.15
C VAL A 49 -0.68 -41.51 -18.11
N ALA A 50 -0.82 -40.18 -18.14
CA ALA A 50 -0.18 -39.29 -17.18
C ALA A 50 -0.62 -39.59 -15.73
N LEU A 51 -1.93 -39.79 -15.50
CA LEU A 51 -2.48 -40.16 -14.19
C LEU A 51 -1.98 -41.52 -13.69
N LYS A 52 -1.81 -42.50 -14.59
CA LYS A 52 -1.25 -43.81 -14.23
C LYS A 52 0.22 -43.70 -13.82
N MET A 53 1.01 -42.94 -14.58
CA MET A 53 2.42 -42.69 -14.24
C MET A 53 2.56 -42.01 -12.88
N ALA A 54 1.77 -40.97 -12.63
CA ALA A 54 1.75 -40.25 -11.36
C ALA A 54 1.42 -41.18 -10.17
N ARG A 55 0.44 -42.07 -10.35
CA ARG A 55 0.07 -43.07 -9.35
C ARG A 55 1.20 -44.06 -9.04
N VAL A 56 1.84 -44.61 -10.07
CA VAL A 56 2.97 -45.56 -9.94
C VAL A 56 4.15 -44.89 -9.25
N LEU A 57 4.45 -43.65 -9.62
CA LEU A 57 5.58 -42.90 -9.07
C LEU A 57 5.28 -42.27 -7.70
N GLY A 58 4.02 -42.28 -7.26
CA GLY A 58 3.58 -41.70 -5.99
C GLY A 58 3.77 -40.19 -5.94
N CYS A 59 3.48 -39.51 -7.05
CA CYS A 59 3.64 -38.06 -7.24
C CYS A 59 2.39 -37.48 -7.92
N SER A 60 2.31 -36.17 -8.07
CA SER A 60 1.26 -35.52 -8.85
C SER A 60 1.61 -35.52 -10.35
N VAL A 61 0.63 -35.25 -11.23
CA VAL A 61 0.87 -35.15 -12.68
C VAL A 61 1.73 -33.91 -12.99
N GLU A 62 1.53 -32.83 -12.25
CA GLU A 62 2.25 -31.55 -12.34
C GLU A 62 3.72 -31.68 -11.92
N GLU A 63 4.06 -32.67 -11.10
CA GLU A 63 5.45 -33.01 -10.77
C GLU A 63 6.16 -33.72 -11.94
N LEU A 64 5.42 -34.42 -12.80
CA LEU A 64 5.95 -35.11 -13.99
C LEU A 64 6.00 -34.22 -15.23
N PHE A 65 5.02 -33.33 -15.40
CA PHE A 65 4.85 -32.49 -16.58
C PHE A 65 4.55 -31.06 -16.14
N LYS A 66 5.51 -30.16 -16.33
CA LYS A 66 5.37 -28.74 -15.99
C LYS A 66 5.17 -27.92 -17.24
N GLU A 67 4.20 -27.02 -17.24
CA GLU A 67 4.15 -26.00 -18.27
C GLU A 67 5.40 -25.11 -18.14
N LYS A 68 6.10 -24.94 -19.27
CA LYS A 68 7.13 -23.93 -19.46
C LYS A 68 6.41 -22.59 -19.43
N LEU A 69 6.22 -22.05 -18.23
CA LEU A 69 5.76 -20.68 -18.05
C LEU A 69 6.72 -19.78 -18.82
N SER A 70 6.31 -19.37 -20.01
CA SER A 70 6.95 -18.26 -20.70
C SER A 70 6.79 -17.09 -19.76
N GLU A 71 7.90 -16.54 -19.26
CA GLU A 71 7.86 -15.42 -18.32
C GLU A 71 7.26 -14.20 -19.04
N HIS A 72 5.94 -14.09 -18.99
CA HIS A 72 5.18 -13.01 -19.60
C HIS A 72 5.34 -11.78 -18.71
N TYR A 73 6.47 -11.10 -18.87
CA TYR A 73 6.71 -9.84 -18.20
C TYR A 73 5.82 -8.75 -18.79
N ARG A 74 5.10 -8.04 -17.93
CA ARG A 74 4.35 -6.84 -18.30
C ARG A 74 5.22 -5.61 -18.06
N PRO A 75 5.37 -4.70 -19.04
CA PRO A 75 5.98 -3.39 -18.78
C PRO A 75 5.19 -2.67 -17.69
N ALA A 76 5.89 -2.10 -16.71
CA ALA A 76 5.27 -1.32 -15.64
C ALA A 76 6.12 -0.09 -15.31
N ILE A 77 5.47 0.97 -14.87
CA ILE A 77 6.12 2.20 -14.39
C ILE A 77 6.37 2.06 -12.90
N PHE A 78 7.63 2.13 -12.49
CA PHE A 78 8.01 2.02 -11.08
C PHE A 78 7.95 3.37 -10.38
N VAL A 79 7.17 3.42 -9.30
CA VAL A 79 7.04 4.62 -8.50
C VAL A 79 8.28 4.79 -7.61
N ASP A 80 8.78 6.02 -7.52
CA ASP A 80 9.91 6.45 -6.66
C ASP A 80 11.28 5.86 -6.99
N ASN A 81 11.41 5.18 -8.13
CA ASN A 81 12.67 4.83 -8.77
C ASN A 81 13.70 4.16 -7.84
N GLN A 82 13.23 3.42 -6.84
CA GLN A 82 14.11 2.68 -5.94
C GLN A 82 14.79 1.58 -6.74
N ARG A 83 16.13 1.48 -6.62
CA ARG A 83 16.91 0.36 -7.17
C ARG A 83 16.42 -0.91 -6.50
N THR A 84 15.54 -1.61 -7.19
CA THR A 84 14.87 -2.81 -6.69
C THR A 84 15.57 -4.01 -7.31
N ALA A 85 16.02 -4.92 -6.45
CA ALA A 85 16.70 -6.13 -6.90
C ALA A 85 15.71 -7.04 -7.63
N SER A 86 16.20 -7.90 -8.52
CA SER A 86 15.34 -8.94 -9.14
C SER A 86 14.57 -9.72 -8.06
N GLY A 87 13.28 -9.93 -8.28
CA GLY A 87 12.41 -10.60 -7.30
C GLY A 87 11.78 -9.67 -6.26
N THR A 88 12.03 -8.35 -6.33
CA THR A 88 11.35 -7.37 -5.49
C THR A 88 9.84 -7.53 -5.56
N ARG A 89 9.18 -7.54 -4.40
CA ARG A 89 7.73 -7.66 -4.29
C ARG A 89 7.08 -6.32 -4.60
N VAL A 90 6.11 -6.31 -5.51
CA VAL A 90 5.39 -5.08 -5.88
C VAL A 90 3.88 -5.26 -5.77
N LEU A 91 3.20 -4.18 -5.39
CA LEU A 91 1.78 -3.99 -5.68
C LEU A 91 1.63 -3.37 -7.06
N LEU A 92 0.55 -3.72 -7.74
CA LEU A 92 0.22 -3.22 -9.06
C LEU A 92 -1.11 -2.49 -9.06
N ALA A 93 -1.17 -1.47 -9.89
CA ALA A 93 -2.40 -0.76 -10.19
C ALA A 93 -2.45 -0.40 -11.67
N LYS A 94 -3.61 -0.62 -12.29
CA LYS A 94 -3.87 -0.09 -13.61
C LYS A 94 -4.51 1.29 -13.46
N VAL A 95 -3.76 2.33 -13.82
CA VAL A 95 -4.22 3.71 -13.76
C VAL A 95 -4.32 4.24 -15.19
N LYS A 96 -5.56 4.41 -15.68
CA LYS A 96 -5.83 4.60 -17.11
C LYS A 96 -5.22 3.43 -17.91
N GLU A 97 -4.38 3.71 -18.90
CA GLU A 97 -3.70 2.71 -19.72
C GLU A 97 -2.33 2.28 -19.17
N GLN A 98 -1.93 2.78 -18.00
CA GLN A 98 -0.61 2.54 -17.43
C GLN A 98 -0.67 1.49 -16.32
N LEU A 99 0.23 0.51 -16.38
CA LEU A 99 0.50 -0.40 -15.27
C LEU A 99 1.55 0.24 -14.37
N ILE A 100 1.16 0.56 -13.14
CA ILE A 100 1.99 1.22 -12.14
C ILE A 100 2.42 0.18 -11.10
N ALA A 101 3.72 0.14 -10.80
CA ALA A 101 4.32 -0.77 -9.83
C ALA A 101 4.84 -0.03 -8.60
N TYR A 102 4.39 -0.51 -7.44
CA TYR A 102 4.70 0.04 -6.12
C TYR A 102 5.54 -0.97 -5.33
N PRO A 103 6.83 -0.71 -5.14
CA PRO A 103 7.67 -1.57 -4.29
C PRO A 103 7.09 -1.72 -2.89
N LEU A 104 7.08 -2.96 -2.37
CA LEU A 104 6.67 -3.26 -0.99
C LEU A 104 7.83 -3.20 0.00
N GLU A 105 9.04 -2.99 -0.50
CA GLU A 105 10.25 -2.84 0.31
C GLU A 105 10.38 -1.38 0.77
N ASN A 106 10.80 -1.18 2.03
CA ASN A 106 11.11 0.12 2.64
C ASN A 106 9.95 1.13 2.80
N ASP A 107 8.75 0.86 2.30
CA ASP A 107 7.69 1.87 2.19
C ASP A 107 6.70 1.89 3.38
N ILE A 108 6.83 0.96 4.34
CA ILE A 108 5.86 0.84 5.44
C ILE A 108 6.55 0.48 6.76
N PRO A 109 6.36 1.26 7.83
CA PRO A 109 6.64 0.77 9.18
C PRO A 109 5.84 -0.51 9.41
N VAL A 110 6.47 -1.53 9.97
CA VAL A 110 5.91 -2.89 10.22
C VAL A 110 4.51 -2.91 10.86
N SER A 111 4.04 -1.78 11.39
CA SER A 111 2.69 -1.50 11.87
C SER A 111 1.52 -1.86 10.93
N HIS A 112 1.72 -2.16 9.63
CA HIS A 112 0.62 -2.65 8.74
C HIS A 112 0.83 -4.10 8.28
N GLY A 113 1.78 -4.82 8.88
CA GLY A 113 2.10 -6.20 8.54
C GLY A 113 2.78 -6.38 7.19
N ILE A 114 3.01 -7.64 6.82
CA ILE A 114 3.58 -8.01 5.53
C ILE A 114 2.44 -8.04 4.49
N LYS A 115 2.36 -7.01 3.64
CA LYS A 115 1.36 -6.96 2.55
C LYS A 115 1.62 -8.06 1.52
N PRO A 116 0.58 -8.68 0.91
CA PRO A 116 0.74 -9.58 -0.24
C PRO A 116 1.28 -8.81 -1.46
N ALA A 117 1.93 -9.51 -2.38
CA ALA A 117 2.46 -8.94 -3.62
C ALA A 117 1.55 -9.32 -4.78
N ASP A 118 1.40 -8.41 -5.75
CA ASP A 118 0.65 -8.69 -6.98
C ASP A 118 1.55 -9.16 -8.10
N ALA A 119 2.83 -8.79 -8.02
CA ALA A 119 3.84 -9.21 -8.96
C ALA A 119 5.25 -9.20 -8.34
N LEU A 120 6.17 -9.82 -9.07
CA LEU A 120 7.60 -9.79 -8.77
C LEU A 120 8.34 -9.01 -9.85
N LEU A 121 9.31 -8.19 -9.45
CA LEU A 121 10.16 -7.46 -10.39
C LEU A 121 11.01 -8.40 -11.24
N SER A 122 11.03 -8.13 -12.55
CA SER A 122 11.87 -8.88 -13.49
C SER A 122 13.37 -8.63 -13.24
N SER A 123 14.20 -9.59 -13.64
CA SER A 123 15.66 -9.46 -13.58
C SER A 123 16.22 -8.31 -14.44
N CYS A 124 15.48 -7.88 -15.46
CA CYS A 124 15.86 -6.75 -16.31
C CYS A 124 15.38 -5.38 -15.78
N GLY A 125 14.62 -5.35 -14.67
CA GLY A 125 14.14 -4.11 -14.03
C GLY A 125 13.14 -3.30 -14.85
N LYS A 126 12.62 -3.84 -15.96
CA LYS A 126 11.73 -3.14 -16.91
C LYS A 126 10.32 -3.73 -16.97
N GLY A 127 10.02 -4.74 -16.17
CA GLY A 127 8.71 -5.37 -16.16
C GLY A 127 8.46 -6.16 -14.90
N VAL A 128 7.25 -6.70 -14.81
CA VAL A 128 6.76 -7.42 -13.65
C VAL A 128 6.18 -8.77 -14.06
N LYS A 129 6.43 -9.79 -13.24
CA LYS A 129 5.82 -11.11 -13.34
C LYS A 129 4.59 -11.15 -12.45
N LEU A 130 3.40 -11.15 -13.04
CA LEU A 130 2.14 -11.19 -12.32
C LEU A 130 2.01 -12.47 -11.49
N LEU A 131 1.46 -12.33 -10.28
CA LEU A 131 1.10 -13.44 -9.39
C LEU A 131 -0.41 -13.76 -9.44
N HIS A 132 -1.19 -12.90 -10.11
CA HIS A 132 -2.63 -13.01 -10.28
C HIS A 132 -3.06 -12.68 -11.73
N ASP A 133 -4.30 -12.99 -12.08
CA ASP A 133 -4.90 -12.63 -13.37
C ASP A 133 -4.98 -11.10 -13.54
N GLU A 134 -4.74 -10.62 -14.75
CA GLU A 134 -4.76 -9.19 -15.11
C GLU A 134 -6.15 -8.57 -14.93
N ALA A 135 -7.23 -9.35 -15.13
CA ALA A 135 -8.61 -8.90 -14.91
C ALA A 135 -8.88 -8.44 -13.47
N TRP A 136 -8.07 -8.90 -12.52
CA TRP A 136 -8.17 -8.50 -11.12
C TRP A 136 -7.68 -7.07 -10.88
N LEU A 137 -6.77 -6.55 -11.71
CA LEU A 137 -6.24 -5.19 -11.58
C LEU A 137 -7.29 -4.10 -11.88
N GLU A 138 -8.29 -4.41 -12.72
CA GLU A 138 -9.36 -3.49 -13.12
C GLU A 138 -10.30 -3.12 -11.96
N LYS A 139 -10.26 -3.86 -10.86
CA LYS A 139 -11.13 -3.64 -9.69
C LYS A 139 -10.41 -3.02 -8.52
N ARG A 140 -9.15 -2.62 -8.70
CA ARG A 140 -8.31 -2.08 -7.63
C ARG A 140 -7.96 -0.64 -7.92
N ILE A 141 -8.04 0.16 -6.87
CA ILE A 141 -7.59 1.53 -6.92
C ILE A 141 -6.45 1.75 -5.95
N VAL A 142 -5.60 2.72 -6.27
CA VAL A 142 -4.61 3.23 -5.34
C VAL A 142 -5.15 4.51 -4.74
N LEU A 143 -4.99 4.61 -3.42
CA LEU A 143 -5.24 5.81 -2.65
C LEU A 143 -3.94 6.16 -1.94
N MET A 144 -3.39 7.35 -2.22
CA MET A 144 -2.17 7.82 -1.58
C MET A 144 -2.49 8.93 -0.58
N GLY A 145 -2.00 8.83 0.65
CA GLY A 145 -2.19 9.85 1.68
C GLY A 145 -1.71 9.38 3.05
N CYS A 146 -1.68 10.27 4.04
CA CYS A 146 -1.10 9.99 5.36
C CYS A 146 -2.10 9.50 6.42
N ASP A 147 -3.41 9.62 6.16
CA ASP A 147 -4.46 9.29 7.12
C ASP A 147 -4.59 7.77 7.33
N PRO A 148 -4.33 7.24 8.53
CA PRO A 148 -4.40 5.81 8.80
C PRO A 148 -5.82 5.23 8.68
N ALA A 149 -6.87 6.06 8.79
CA ALA A 149 -8.25 5.61 8.65
C ALA A 149 -8.62 5.23 7.21
N PHE A 150 -7.74 5.45 6.22
CA PHE A 150 -7.90 4.85 4.90
C PHE A 150 -7.84 3.31 4.92
N SER A 151 -7.15 2.73 5.91
CA SER A 151 -7.18 1.28 6.13
C SER A 151 -8.57 0.77 6.52
N LEU A 152 -9.30 1.55 7.34
CA LEU A 152 -10.68 1.27 7.72
C LEU A 152 -11.62 1.38 6.50
N LEU A 153 -11.46 2.43 5.68
CA LEU A 153 -12.23 2.58 4.44
C LEU A 153 -12.02 1.38 3.51
N ASN A 154 -10.77 0.91 3.35
CA ASN A 154 -10.47 -0.29 2.57
C ASN A 154 -11.19 -1.54 3.11
N ALA A 155 -11.21 -1.74 4.43
CA ALA A 155 -11.89 -2.88 5.04
C ALA A 155 -13.40 -2.87 4.72
N HIS A 156 -14.07 -1.72 4.84
CA HIS A 156 -15.49 -1.59 4.50
C HIS A 156 -15.78 -1.82 3.02
N VAL A 157 -14.92 -1.30 2.13
CA VAL A 157 -15.05 -1.55 0.69
C VAL A 157 -14.92 -3.04 0.36
N SER A 158 -13.90 -3.71 0.90
CA SER A 158 -13.71 -5.15 0.69
C SER A 158 -14.82 -6.01 1.30
N MET A 159 -15.39 -5.61 2.43
CA MET A 159 -16.55 -6.30 3.01
C MET A 159 -17.82 -6.16 2.15
N ALA A 160 -18.05 -4.97 1.59
CA ALA A 160 -19.22 -4.72 0.75
C ALA A 160 -19.12 -5.42 -0.61
N ARG A 161 -17.91 -5.48 -1.19
CA ARG A 161 -17.62 -6.15 -2.45
C ARG A 161 -16.22 -6.78 -2.38
N GLY A 162 -16.17 -8.10 -2.22
CA GLY A 162 -14.91 -8.85 -2.03
C GLY A 162 -13.92 -8.75 -3.19
N ASP A 163 -14.37 -8.32 -4.37
CA ASP A 163 -13.53 -8.09 -5.54
C ASP A 163 -13.08 -6.62 -5.71
N ALA A 164 -13.57 -5.70 -4.88
CA ALA A 164 -13.17 -4.30 -4.86
C ALA A 164 -12.13 -4.05 -3.74
N GLN A 165 -11.00 -3.42 -4.09
CA GLN A 165 -9.93 -3.19 -3.12
C GLN A 165 -9.27 -1.82 -3.29
N ILE A 166 -8.91 -1.22 -2.15
CA ILE A 166 -8.12 0.00 -2.06
C ILE A 166 -6.71 -0.35 -1.61
N ASN A 167 -5.74 -0.13 -2.47
CA ASN A 167 -4.34 -0.16 -2.11
C ASN A 167 -3.94 1.19 -1.54
N TRP A 168 -4.00 1.31 -0.21
CA TRP A 168 -3.52 2.50 0.46
C TRP A 168 -2.00 2.52 0.57
N HIS A 169 -1.38 3.61 0.12
CA HIS A 169 0.04 3.93 0.29
C HIS A 169 0.21 5.24 1.06
N PHE A 170 1.13 5.22 2.03
CA PHE A 170 1.46 6.42 2.78
C PHE A 170 2.09 7.47 1.87
N ALA A 171 1.59 8.71 1.92
CA ALA A 171 2.19 9.84 1.24
C ALA A 171 1.78 11.15 1.94
N SER A 172 2.68 12.14 1.96
CA SER A 172 2.30 13.51 2.30
C SER A 172 1.38 14.10 1.23
N THR A 173 0.60 15.13 1.57
CA THR A 173 -0.31 15.84 0.64
C THR A 173 0.36 16.18 -0.69
N CYS A 174 1.55 16.79 -0.66
CA CYS A 174 2.28 17.17 -1.87
C CYS A 174 2.69 15.95 -2.70
N ARG A 175 3.20 14.88 -2.08
CA ARG A 175 3.59 13.65 -2.80
C ARG A 175 2.35 12.95 -3.38
N ALA A 176 1.25 12.86 -2.63
CA ALA A 176 0.00 12.28 -3.12
C ALA A 176 -0.54 13.02 -4.36
N LEU A 177 -0.56 14.36 -4.32
CA LEU A 177 -0.99 15.19 -5.46
C LEU A 177 -0.03 15.12 -6.65
N GLU A 178 1.28 15.06 -6.42
CA GLU A 178 2.28 14.85 -7.48
C GLU A 178 2.09 13.49 -8.18
N LYS A 179 1.84 12.42 -7.42
CA LYS A 179 1.55 11.10 -7.98
C LYS A 179 0.21 11.08 -8.72
N LEU A 180 -0.79 11.81 -8.22
CA LEU A 180 -2.08 11.94 -8.87
C LEU A 180 -1.96 12.67 -10.21
N SER A 181 -1.21 13.78 -10.26
CA SER A 181 -1.01 14.55 -11.51
C SER A 181 -0.24 13.77 -12.58
N LYS A 182 0.68 12.89 -12.16
CA LYS A 182 1.40 11.97 -13.04
C LYS A 182 0.57 10.75 -13.48
N GLY A 183 -0.64 10.57 -12.95
CA GLY A 183 -1.48 9.41 -13.23
C GLY A 183 -0.95 8.12 -12.60
N TYR A 184 -0.23 8.21 -11.49
CA TYR A 184 0.28 7.03 -10.79
C TYR A 184 -0.72 6.48 -9.79
N THR A 185 -1.56 7.32 -9.18
CA THR A 185 -2.63 6.92 -8.26
C THR A 185 -4.01 7.33 -8.78
N HIS A 186 -5.07 6.68 -8.31
CA HIS A 186 -6.46 7.04 -8.65
C HIS A 186 -6.99 8.15 -7.74
N ILE A 187 -6.60 8.13 -6.46
CA ILE A 187 -7.08 9.07 -5.43
C ILE A 187 -5.89 9.60 -4.63
N ALA A 188 -5.93 10.88 -4.29
CA ALA A 188 -5.05 11.49 -3.29
C ALA A 188 -5.85 11.91 -2.06
N GLY A 189 -5.45 11.44 -0.87
CA GLY A 189 -5.86 12.01 0.41
C GLY A 189 -5.01 13.23 0.73
N VAL A 190 -5.67 14.35 1.03
CA VAL A 190 -5.00 15.63 1.29
C VAL A 190 -5.53 16.25 2.58
N HIS A 191 -4.62 16.81 3.35
CA HIS A 191 -4.94 17.72 4.45
C HIS A 191 -3.85 18.78 4.53
N LEU A 192 -4.26 20.02 4.78
CA LEU A 192 -3.41 21.17 5.07
C LEU A 192 -4.11 22.01 6.14
N HIS A 193 -3.30 22.72 6.91
CA HIS A 193 -3.79 23.73 7.83
C HIS A 193 -4.38 24.91 7.05
N GLU A 194 -5.57 25.36 7.45
CA GLU A 194 -6.27 26.42 6.74
C GLU A 194 -5.49 27.74 6.80
N THR A 195 -5.28 28.34 5.63
CA THR A 195 -4.77 29.70 5.48
C THR A 195 -5.92 30.70 5.49
N SER A 196 -5.62 32.00 5.57
CA SER A 196 -6.62 33.09 5.63
C SER A 196 -7.64 33.13 4.46
N SER A 197 -7.42 32.37 3.38
CA SER A 197 -8.33 32.24 2.24
C SER A 197 -9.51 31.29 2.47
N GLY A 198 -9.39 30.33 3.39
CA GLY A 198 -10.34 29.23 3.58
C GLY A 198 -10.39 28.29 2.37
N GLU A 199 -10.22 26.99 2.58
CA GLU A 199 -10.12 25.92 1.58
C GLU A 199 -8.71 25.64 1.03
N SER A 200 -7.70 25.61 1.90
CA SER A 200 -6.31 25.29 1.52
C SER A 200 -6.16 23.97 0.76
N ASN A 201 -6.97 22.95 1.07
CA ASN A 201 -7.01 21.69 0.34
C ASN A 201 -7.45 21.85 -1.13
N ILE A 202 -8.43 22.72 -1.40
CA ILE A 202 -8.88 23.01 -2.77
C ILE A 202 -7.77 23.74 -3.52
N ASP A 203 -7.16 24.75 -2.90
CA ASP A 203 -6.18 25.61 -3.54
C ASP A 203 -4.91 24.85 -3.92
N ILE A 204 -4.37 24.03 -3.01
CA ILE A 204 -3.20 23.21 -3.33
C ILE A 204 -3.51 22.19 -4.43
N SER A 205 -4.70 21.58 -4.39
CA SER A 205 -5.11 20.59 -5.38
C SER A 205 -5.25 21.22 -6.76
N ARG A 206 -5.89 22.39 -6.86
CA ARG A 206 -6.02 23.16 -8.10
C ARG A 206 -4.66 23.51 -8.69
N LYS A 207 -3.74 23.98 -7.84
CA LYS A 207 -2.37 24.34 -8.24
C LYS A 207 -1.59 23.13 -8.76
N MET A 208 -1.62 22.00 -8.05
CA MET A 208 -0.79 20.84 -8.37
C MET A 208 -1.35 19.97 -9.51
N LEU A 209 -2.66 19.96 -9.73
CA LEU A 209 -3.29 19.18 -10.81
C LEU A 209 -3.27 19.87 -12.17
N GLY A 210 -2.80 21.12 -12.26
CA GLY A 210 -2.47 21.77 -13.53
C GLY A 210 -3.62 21.83 -14.54
N GLY A 211 -4.86 21.97 -14.07
CA GLY A 211 -6.07 22.00 -14.91
C GLY A 211 -6.77 20.64 -15.10
N THR A 212 -6.26 19.56 -14.50
CA THR A 212 -7.00 18.29 -14.45
C THR A 212 -8.25 18.46 -13.58
N LYS A 213 -9.42 18.24 -14.16
CA LYS A 213 -10.68 18.35 -13.43
C LYS A 213 -10.79 17.29 -12.34
N ALA A 214 -11.17 17.70 -11.14
CA ALA A 214 -11.33 16.79 -10.01
C ALA A 214 -12.47 17.19 -9.07
N ARG A 215 -12.89 16.23 -8.24
CA ARG A 215 -13.79 16.40 -7.12
C ARG A 215 -13.01 16.26 -5.83
N LEU A 216 -13.28 17.16 -4.88
CA LEU A 216 -12.85 17.01 -3.50
C LEU A 216 -14.04 16.53 -2.68
N VAL A 217 -13.87 15.38 -2.03
CA VAL A 217 -14.87 14.75 -1.18
C VAL A 217 -14.34 14.70 0.24
N GLY A 218 -15.07 15.27 1.20
CA GLY A 218 -14.64 15.31 2.59
C GLY A 218 -14.49 13.90 3.13
N PHE A 219 -13.36 13.60 3.77
CA PHE A 219 -13.11 12.30 4.38
C PHE A 219 -13.45 12.33 5.86
N ALA A 220 -12.72 13.13 6.64
CA ALA A 220 -12.94 13.32 8.08
C ALA A 220 -12.31 14.63 8.53
N GLN A 221 -12.69 15.11 9.72
CA GLN A 221 -11.82 15.99 10.50
C GLN A 221 -11.10 15.15 11.55
N PHE A 222 -9.85 15.50 11.86
CA PHE A 222 -9.11 14.85 12.93
C PHE A 222 -8.19 15.80 13.71
N GLU A 223 -7.84 15.40 14.93
CA GLU A 223 -6.92 16.14 15.81
C GLU A 223 -5.45 15.79 15.55
N GLU A 224 -4.66 16.83 15.33
CA GLU A 224 -3.19 16.82 15.30
C GLU A 224 -2.61 17.48 16.55
N GLY A 225 -1.47 16.97 17.01
CA GLY A 225 -0.83 17.43 18.23
C GLY A 225 0.40 16.64 18.62
N LEU A 226 0.73 16.66 19.91
CA LEU A 226 1.91 16.00 20.46
C LEU A 226 1.53 14.67 21.08
N MET A 227 2.12 13.60 20.58
CA MET A 227 2.12 12.28 21.20
C MET A 227 3.21 12.27 22.27
N VAL A 228 2.84 11.93 23.51
CA VAL A 228 3.73 11.98 24.67
C VAL A 228 3.65 10.68 25.46
N ALA A 229 4.66 10.42 26.29
CA ALA A 229 4.68 9.20 27.10
C ALA A 229 3.43 9.07 28.00
N PRO A 230 2.98 7.83 28.32
CA PRO A 230 1.80 7.62 29.17
C PRO A 230 1.92 8.31 30.52
N GLY A 231 0.87 8.99 30.96
CA GLY A 231 0.83 9.83 32.16
C GLY A 231 1.50 11.20 32.00
N ASN A 232 2.03 11.52 30.81
CA ASN A 232 2.70 12.78 30.48
C ASN A 232 3.64 13.29 31.60
N PRO A 233 4.74 12.55 31.90
CA PRO A 233 5.57 12.80 33.09
C PRO A 233 6.27 14.17 33.07
N LEU A 234 6.55 14.70 31.88
CA LEU A 234 7.14 16.03 31.70
C LEU A 234 6.10 17.15 31.70
N LYS A 235 4.81 16.81 31.86
CA LYS A 235 3.67 17.75 31.93
C LYS A 235 3.63 18.70 30.73
N ILE A 236 3.89 18.19 29.54
CA ILE A 236 3.83 18.93 28.28
C ILE A 236 2.39 19.36 28.03
N ARG A 237 2.13 20.64 27.80
CA ARG A 237 0.79 21.24 27.62
C ARG A 237 0.59 21.82 26.24
N GLY A 238 1.67 22.04 25.48
CA GLY A 238 1.60 22.55 24.12
C GLY A 238 2.98 22.74 23.50
N ILE A 239 3.00 23.37 22.33
CA ILE A 239 4.22 23.59 21.56
C ILE A 239 5.24 24.47 22.30
N CYS A 240 4.79 25.43 23.11
CA CYS A 240 5.69 26.33 23.85
C CYS A 240 6.62 25.59 24.81
N ASP A 241 6.16 24.48 25.40
CA ASP A 241 6.97 23.69 26.35
C ASP A 241 8.16 23.00 25.66
N LEU A 242 8.12 22.83 24.33
CA LEU A 242 9.22 22.24 23.56
C LEU A 242 10.49 23.11 23.54
N ALA A 243 10.41 24.36 24.01
CA ALA A 243 11.58 25.22 24.22
C ALA A 243 12.39 24.84 25.48
N ASP A 244 11.85 24.01 26.38
CA ASP A 244 12.62 23.45 27.50
C ASP A 244 13.69 22.49 26.98
N ARG A 245 14.94 22.72 27.35
CA ARG A 245 16.10 21.90 26.94
C ARG A 245 16.03 20.46 27.46
N ASN A 246 15.19 20.20 28.46
CA ASN A 246 14.96 18.87 29.00
C ASN A 246 13.96 18.04 28.17
N ILE A 247 13.21 18.67 27.27
CA ILE A 247 12.25 18.00 26.39
C ILE A 247 12.92 17.79 25.02
N SER A 248 12.97 16.56 24.56
CA SER A 248 13.41 16.18 23.22
C SER A 248 12.25 15.72 22.37
N ILE A 249 12.27 16.07 21.08
CA ILE A 249 11.29 15.59 20.12
C ILE A 249 11.92 14.77 19.02
N VAL A 250 11.09 14.01 18.30
CA VAL A 250 11.35 13.69 16.90
C VAL A 250 10.39 14.46 16.01
N ASN A 251 10.84 14.80 14.82
CA ASN A 251 10.17 15.71 13.90
C ASN A 251 9.95 15.07 12.52
N ARG A 252 9.23 15.77 11.64
CA ARG A 252 9.01 15.37 10.26
C ARG A 252 9.91 16.13 9.30
N GLU A 253 10.06 15.56 8.12
CA GLU A 253 10.77 16.17 7.00
C GLU A 253 10.24 17.57 6.68
N SER A 254 11.11 18.44 6.18
CA SER A 254 10.71 19.78 5.75
C SER A 254 9.60 19.71 4.69
N GLY A 255 8.52 20.47 4.91
CA GLY A 255 7.34 20.48 4.05
C GLY A 255 6.26 19.45 4.39
N ALA A 256 6.47 18.56 5.36
CA ALA A 256 5.38 17.76 5.92
C ALA A 256 4.38 18.67 6.65
N ALA A 257 3.08 18.37 6.59
CA ALA A 257 2.04 19.19 7.22
C ALA A 257 2.32 19.44 8.70
N LEU A 258 2.63 18.39 9.47
CA LEU A 258 2.99 18.54 10.89
C LEU A 258 4.26 19.37 11.12
N ARG A 259 5.23 19.35 10.20
CA ARG A 259 6.43 20.19 10.30
C ARG A 259 6.04 21.67 10.13
N VAL A 260 5.18 21.96 9.16
CA VAL A 260 4.63 23.31 8.96
C VAL A 260 3.84 23.77 10.19
N LEU A 261 2.97 22.93 10.75
CA LEU A 261 2.24 23.23 11.98
C LEU A 261 3.18 23.58 13.14
N LEU A 262 4.22 22.76 13.36
CA LEU A 262 5.21 23.03 14.40
C LEU A 262 5.89 24.39 14.16
N ASP A 263 6.34 24.64 12.94
CA ASP A 263 7.09 25.84 12.58
C ASP A 263 6.22 27.11 12.74
N ASP A 264 4.95 27.05 12.33
CA ASP A 264 3.99 28.14 12.49
C ASP A 264 3.69 28.42 13.98
N CYS A 265 3.47 27.36 14.78
CA CYS A 265 3.26 27.49 16.22
C CYS A 265 4.49 28.07 16.93
N LEU A 266 5.71 27.60 16.59
CA LEU A 266 6.95 28.12 17.17
C LEU A 266 7.16 29.59 16.79
N LEU A 267 6.90 29.94 15.52
CA LEU A 267 7.02 31.32 15.04
C LEU A 267 6.03 32.25 15.75
N GLY A 268 4.77 31.83 15.93
CA GLY A 268 3.76 32.59 16.66
C GLY A 268 4.15 32.91 18.10
N GLU A 269 4.95 32.05 18.72
CA GLU A 269 5.46 32.19 20.09
C GLU A 269 6.87 32.83 20.15
N GLY A 270 7.45 33.20 19.01
CA GLY A 270 8.80 33.75 18.93
C GLY A 270 9.92 32.76 19.29
N ILE A 271 9.65 31.45 19.23
CA ILE A 271 10.58 30.39 19.56
C ILE A 271 11.32 29.97 18.28
N SER A 272 12.65 29.96 18.32
CA SER A 272 13.43 29.41 17.21
C SER A 272 13.39 27.89 17.23
N GLY A 273 13.20 27.23 16.09
CA GLY A 273 13.36 25.77 15.96
C GLY A 273 14.72 25.26 16.47
N LYS A 274 15.77 26.09 16.46
CA LYS A 274 17.08 25.77 17.06
C LYS A 274 17.07 25.62 18.58
N ALA A 275 16.05 26.18 19.26
CA ALA A 275 15.86 26.03 20.69
C ALA A 275 15.22 24.69 21.06
N VAL A 276 14.59 24.00 20.09
CA VAL A 276 13.91 22.73 20.29
C VAL A 276 14.91 21.57 20.12
N ARG A 277 15.10 20.79 21.17
CA ARG A 277 16.01 19.64 21.13
C ARG A 277 15.40 18.52 20.30
N GLY A 278 16.16 17.98 19.35
CA GLY A 278 15.67 16.93 18.45
C GLY A 278 14.85 17.45 17.26
N TYR A 279 14.84 18.77 17.03
CA TYR A 279 14.13 19.39 15.89
C TYR A 279 14.55 18.83 14.51
N GLU A 280 15.80 18.39 14.37
CA GLU A 280 16.34 17.75 13.16
C GLU A 280 16.45 16.21 13.29
N ASP A 281 15.94 15.60 14.37
CA ASP A 281 15.81 14.15 14.48
C ASP A 281 14.53 13.74 13.75
N LEU A 282 14.68 13.29 12.50
CA LEU A 282 13.56 13.09 11.60
C LEU A 282 13.03 11.65 11.65
N VAL A 283 11.70 11.53 11.58
CA VAL A 283 10.98 10.27 11.36
C VAL A 283 10.15 10.33 10.08
N ALA A 284 9.98 9.19 9.42
CA ALA A 284 9.30 9.07 8.13
C ALA A 284 7.77 8.93 8.26
N SER A 285 7.25 8.59 9.44
CA SER A 285 5.82 8.32 9.64
C SER A 285 5.31 8.70 11.04
N HIS A 286 3.99 8.83 11.21
CA HIS A 286 3.37 9.01 12.52
C HIS A 286 3.66 7.82 13.45
N SER A 287 3.59 6.59 12.91
CA SER A 287 3.88 5.36 13.66
C SER A 287 5.32 5.33 14.16
N GLU A 288 6.29 5.75 13.33
CA GLU A 288 7.69 5.84 13.75
C GLU A 288 7.86 6.89 14.84
N GLY A 289 7.23 8.07 14.72
CA GLY A 289 7.20 9.07 15.79
C GLY A 289 6.65 8.51 17.12
N ALA A 290 5.53 7.81 17.06
CA ALA A 290 4.93 7.14 18.22
C ALA A 290 5.87 6.07 18.81
N GLN A 291 6.55 5.28 17.97
CA GLN A 291 7.55 4.31 18.42
C GLN A 291 8.72 4.98 19.14
N ARG A 292 9.22 6.12 18.64
CA ARG A 292 10.34 6.84 19.28
C ARG A 292 9.96 7.31 20.69
N VAL A 293 8.73 7.76 20.89
CA VAL A 293 8.18 8.13 22.21
C VAL A 293 7.97 6.89 23.09
N LEU A 294 7.35 5.83 22.55
CA LEU A 294 7.09 4.58 23.27
C LEU A 294 8.40 3.95 23.78
N PHE A 295 9.44 3.91 22.97
CA PHE A 295 10.77 3.41 23.32
C PHE A 295 11.61 4.42 24.12
N ARG A 296 11.06 5.59 24.47
CA ARG A 296 11.71 6.64 25.26
C ARG A 296 13.02 7.13 24.66
N THR A 297 13.07 7.16 23.33
CA THR A 297 14.19 7.75 22.57
C THR A 297 13.92 9.21 22.19
N ALA A 298 12.70 9.69 22.42
CA ALA A 298 12.28 11.08 22.44
C ALA A 298 11.13 11.25 23.45
N ASP A 299 10.88 12.46 23.90
CA ASP A 299 9.85 12.77 24.90
C ASP A 299 8.49 13.12 24.27
N ALA A 300 8.51 13.68 23.06
CA ALA A 300 7.31 13.96 22.28
C ALA A 300 7.54 13.76 20.78
N ALA A 301 6.45 13.55 20.04
CA ALA A 301 6.46 13.52 18.58
C ALA A 301 5.17 14.16 18.06
N LEU A 302 5.23 14.87 16.93
CA LEU A 302 4.02 15.35 16.28
C LEU A 302 3.28 14.17 15.62
N GLY A 303 1.96 14.14 15.78
CA GLY A 303 1.14 13.07 15.24
C GLY A 303 -0.36 13.30 15.38
N MET A 304 -1.12 12.26 15.06
CA MET A 304 -2.57 12.23 15.16
C MET A 304 -3.00 11.56 16.47
N ARG A 305 -4.11 12.01 17.07
CA ARG A 305 -4.61 11.44 18.33
C ARG A 305 -4.88 9.94 18.24
N ALA A 306 -5.49 9.48 17.15
CA ALA A 306 -5.76 8.07 16.91
C ALA A 306 -4.48 7.21 16.91
N VAL A 307 -3.37 7.75 16.36
CA VAL A 307 -2.08 7.05 16.36
C VAL A 307 -1.53 6.97 17.78
N ALA A 308 -1.51 8.08 18.53
CA ALA A 308 -1.06 8.09 19.92
C ALA A 308 -1.74 6.98 20.76
N LEU A 309 -3.07 6.91 20.72
CA LEU A 309 -3.82 5.95 21.51
C LEU A 309 -3.62 4.50 21.05
N SER A 310 -3.43 4.25 19.75
CA SER A 310 -3.13 2.91 19.25
C SER A 310 -1.78 2.35 19.75
N PHE A 311 -0.85 3.23 20.13
CA PHE A 311 0.41 2.88 20.78
C PHE A 311 0.35 2.96 22.31
N GLY A 312 -0.83 3.27 22.88
CA GLY A 312 -1.03 3.43 24.31
C GLY A 312 -0.37 4.69 24.89
N LEU A 313 -0.09 5.70 24.06
CA LEU A 313 0.51 6.98 24.45
C LEU A 313 -0.55 7.99 24.86
N ASP A 314 -0.15 9.01 25.62
CA ASP A 314 -0.98 10.18 25.87
C ASP A 314 -0.86 11.20 24.73
N PHE A 315 -1.78 12.14 24.67
CA PHE A 315 -1.88 13.11 23.58
C PHE A 315 -2.20 14.51 24.09
N VAL A 316 -1.50 15.50 23.56
CA VAL A 316 -1.72 16.93 23.79
C VAL A 316 -2.23 17.55 22.48
N PRO A 317 -3.51 17.93 22.39
CA PRO A 317 -4.09 18.47 21.17
C PRO A 317 -3.51 19.85 20.83
N VAL A 318 -3.29 20.11 19.54
CA VAL A 318 -2.81 21.41 19.03
C VAL A 318 -3.83 21.99 18.06
N MET A 319 -4.37 21.18 17.14
CA MET A 319 -5.25 21.65 16.07
C MET A 319 -6.18 20.55 15.57
N GLU A 320 -7.35 20.94 15.07
CA GLU A 320 -8.21 20.10 14.22
C GLU A 320 -8.01 20.45 12.74
N VAL A 321 -7.91 19.43 11.88
CA VAL A 321 -7.74 19.60 10.43
C VAL A 321 -8.76 18.78 9.66
N ARG A 322 -9.10 19.22 8.43
CA ARG A 322 -9.96 18.48 7.50
C ARG A 322 -9.12 17.72 6.48
N SER A 323 -9.41 16.44 6.33
CA SER A 323 -8.89 15.58 5.27
C SER A 323 -9.93 15.42 4.17
N ASP A 324 -9.51 15.58 2.92
CA ASP A 324 -10.33 15.45 1.73
C ASP A 324 -9.72 14.40 0.78
N LEU A 325 -10.58 13.69 0.03
CA LEU A 325 -10.19 12.84 -1.09
C LEU A 325 -10.30 13.63 -2.40
N VAL A 326 -9.19 13.75 -3.12
CA VAL A 326 -9.12 14.35 -4.45
C VAL A 326 -9.24 13.25 -5.49
N ILE A 327 -10.32 13.29 -6.26
CA ILE A 327 -10.69 12.27 -7.25
C ILE A 327 -10.82 12.95 -8.62
N PRO A 328 -9.90 12.72 -9.57
CA PRO A 328 -10.04 13.15 -10.95
C PRO A 328 -11.37 12.71 -11.56
N GLU A 329 -12.02 13.57 -12.35
CA GLU A 329 -13.34 13.26 -12.94
C GLU A 329 -13.31 11.96 -13.78
N ALA A 330 -12.17 11.66 -14.41
CA ALA A 330 -11.95 10.45 -15.19
C ALA A 330 -12.09 9.14 -14.39
N PHE A 331 -11.98 9.18 -13.05
CA PHE A 331 -12.08 7.99 -12.20
C PHE A 331 -13.41 7.87 -11.46
N LEU A 332 -14.31 8.86 -11.56
CA LEU A 332 -15.62 8.81 -10.89
C LEU A 332 -16.49 7.63 -11.38
N GLU A 333 -16.28 7.21 -12.62
CA GLU A 333 -17.02 6.07 -13.19
C GLU A 333 -16.42 4.70 -12.83
N HIS A 334 -15.23 4.66 -12.23
CA HIS A 334 -14.58 3.42 -11.82
C HIS A 334 -15.39 2.71 -10.74
N GLN A 335 -15.66 1.42 -10.90
CA GLN A 335 -16.56 0.66 -10.02
C GLN A 335 -16.17 0.75 -8.54
N THR A 336 -14.88 0.54 -8.23
CA THR A 336 -14.36 0.64 -6.85
C THR A 336 -14.42 2.05 -6.28
N VAL A 337 -14.32 3.10 -7.11
CA VAL A 337 -14.48 4.49 -6.66
C VAL A 337 -15.95 4.75 -6.30
N LYS A 338 -16.90 4.25 -7.08
CA LYS A 338 -18.33 4.35 -6.74
C LYS A 338 -18.65 3.64 -5.43
N ILE A 339 -18.16 2.41 -5.25
CA ILE A 339 -18.35 1.64 -4.01
C ILE A 339 -17.75 2.40 -2.83
N LEU A 340 -16.53 2.93 -2.96
CA LEU A 340 -15.91 3.76 -1.94
C LEU A 340 -16.78 4.96 -1.56
N LEU A 341 -17.30 5.69 -2.55
CA LEU A 341 -18.15 6.86 -2.30
C LEU A 341 -19.47 6.48 -1.61
N ASP A 342 -20.07 5.36 -1.98
CA ASP A 342 -21.27 4.82 -1.30
C ASP A 342 -20.95 4.43 0.15
N ILE A 343 -19.81 3.80 0.39
CA ILE A 343 -19.34 3.41 1.73
C ILE A 343 -19.13 4.64 2.61
N MET A 344 -18.55 5.73 2.09
CA MET A 344 -18.40 6.99 2.82
C MET A 344 -19.75 7.62 3.22
N GLN A 345 -20.85 7.27 2.54
CA GLN A 345 -22.21 7.69 2.91
C GLN A 345 -22.88 6.73 3.90
N SER A 346 -22.35 5.52 4.07
CA SER A 346 -22.97 4.49 4.89
C SER A 346 -22.89 4.83 6.38
N ARG A 347 -23.96 4.48 7.10
CA ARG A 347 -24.03 4.65 8.56
C ARG A 347 -22.94 3.85 9.27
N ALA A 348 -22.75 2.59 8.88
CA ALA A 348 -21.79 1.69 9.51
C ALA A 348 -20.35 2.23 9.45
N PHE A 349 -19.91 2.70 8.28
CA PHE A 349 -18.58 3.28 8.13
C PHE A 349 -18.42 4.57 8.95
N ARG A 350 -19.39 5.49 8.90
CA ARG A 350 -19.33 6.75 9.65
C ARG A 350 -19.34 6.54 11.16
N GLU A 351 -20.15 5.62 11.65
CA GLU A 351 -20.17 5.26 13.08
C GLU A 351 -18.80 4.73 13.51
N GLU A 352 -18.21 3.78 12.79
CA GLU A 352 -16.88 3.24 13.15
C GLU A 352 -15.77 4.29 13.02
N LEU A 353 -15.80 5.11 11.96
CA LEU A 353 -14.84 6.20 11.78
C LEU A 353 -14.91 7.21 12.93
N SER A 354 -16.11 7.59 13.38
CA SER A 354 -16.29 8.50 14.52
C SER A 354 -15.88 7.91 15.88
N MET A 355 -15.72 6.57 15.98
CA MET A 355 -15.18 5.93 17.18
C MET A 355 -13.65 6.04 17.27
N LEU A 356 -12.97 6.40 16.18
CA LEU A 356 -11.54 6.71 16.24
C LEU A 356 -11.32 8.00 17.04
N ALA A 357 -10.42 7.93 18.00
CA ALA A 357 -10.16 9.04 18.89
C ALA A 357 -9.67 10.29 18.14
N GLY A 358 -10.38 11.39 18.34
CA GLY A 358 -10.09 12.67 17.68
C GLY A 358 -10.65 12.78 16.28
N TYR A 359 -11.43 11.82 15.77
CA TYR A 359 -12.09 11.90 14.46
C TYR A 359 -13.51 12.43 14.55
N GLU A 360 -13.92 13.16 13.52
CA GLU A 360 -15.27 13.69 13.34
C GLU A 360 -15.70 13.52 11.87
N THR A 361 -16.97 13.17 11.65
CA THR A 361 -17.49 12.69 10.36
C THR A 361 -18.53 13.60 9.69
N ARG A 362 -18.75 14.84 10.14
CA ARG A 362 -19.75 15.77 9.56
C ARG A 362 -19.47 16.04 8.09
N CYS A 363 -18.21 16.04 7.67
CA CYS A 363 -17.82 16.26 6.26
C CYS A 363 -17.79 14.96 5.43
N THR A 364 -17.81 13.78 6.06
CA THR A 364 -17.54 12.50 5.40
C THR A 364 -18.49 12.25 4.23
N GLY A 365 -17.94 12.06 3.04
CA GLY A 365 -18.67 11.82 1.79
C GLY A 365 -19.28 13.08 1.15
N LYS A 366 -19.23 14.25 1.80
CA LYS A 366 -19.76 15.48 1.20
C LYS A 366 -18.84 15.97 0.09
N ILE A 367 -19.42 16.46 -1.01
CA ILE A 367 -18.64 17.18 -2.02
C ILE A 367 -18.27 18.54 -1.44
N ILE A 368 -16.98 18.76 -1.25
CA ILE A 368 -16.43 20.00 -0.71
C ILE A 368 -16.16 20.98 -1.85
N GLY A 369 -15.61 20.48 -2.95
CA GLY A 369 -15.15 21.33 -4.03
C GLY A 369 -15.06 20.64 -5.38
N LYS A 370 -14.96 21.46 -6.41
CA LYS A 370 -14.71 21.09 -7.79
C LYS A 370 -13.56 21.95 -8.28
N ILE A 371 -12.57 21.33 -8.93
CA ILE A 371 -11.43 22.02 -9.53
C ILE A 371 -11.27 21.62 -10.99
#